data_AF-A0A1Y1MRE4-F1
#
_entry.id   AF-A0A1Y1MRE4-F1
#
_cell.length_a   1.000
_cell.length_b   1.000
_cell.length_c   1.000
_cell.angle_alpha   90.00
_cell.angle_beta   90.00
_cell.angle_gamma   90.00
#
_symmetry.space_group_name_H-M   'P 1'
#
loop_
_entity.id
_entity.type
_entity.pdbx_description
1 polymer ?
#
loop_
_entity_poly.entity_id
_entity_poly.type
_entity_poly.pdbx_seq_one_letter_code
_entity_poly.pdbx_strand_id
1 'polypeptide(L)'
;MSEIENSDPCGICGEAHRYSQCECVPFTKHIPDKVALTRARATLPEVVNIRTMADGTYAICANTFIGKGTQLGPLEARTLLTLNPIITFPLKLFSTNEEDLSGYYLDTADEYCCNWIIFISPAQHAEEQNVICFQVEL
;
A
#
# COMPACT_ATOMS: atom_id res chain seq x y z
N MET A 1 13.71 39.27 -31.14
CA MET A 1 13.08 40.57 -30.83
C MET A 1 11.59 40.29 -30.72
N SER A 2 10.97 40.30 -29.55
CA SER A 2 11.16 41.23 -28.43
C SER A 2 11.01 40.54 -27.07
N GLU A 3 11.80 41.03 -26.12
CA GLU A 3 11.75 40.73 -24.70
C GLU A 3 10.35 40.98 -24.13
N ILE A 4 9.85 40.02 -23.35
CA ILE A 4 8.83 40.32 -22.33
C ILE A 4 9.60 40.57 -21.03
N GLU A 5 10.32 41.69 -20.99
CA GLU A 5 10.78 42.28 -19.74
C GLU A 5 9.65 43.14 -19.19
N ASN A 6 8.79 42.49 -18.42
CA ASN A 6 8.08 43.17 -17.35
C ASN A 6 7.95 42.15 -16.23
N SER A 7 9.08 41.85 -15.57
CA SER A 7 8.99 41.18 -14.28
C SER A 7 8.44 42.22 -13.32
N ASP A 8 7.20 42.07 -12.90
CA ASP A 8 6.66 42.86 -11.81
C ASP A 8 7.71 42.92 -10.68
N PRO A 9 7.94 44.11 -10.09
CA PRO A 9 8.91 44.26 -9.02
C PRO A 9 8.61 43.25 -7.93
N CYS A 10 9.66 42.73 -7.30
CA CYS A 10 9.50 41.73 -6.26
C CYS A 10 8.60 42.29 -5.16
N GLY A 11 7.45 41.67 -4.92
CA GLY A 11 6.50 42.11 -3.87
C GLY A 11 7.03 42.01 -2.43
N ILE A 12 8.26 41.53 -2.21
CA ILE A 12 8.91 41.48 -0.89
C ILE A 12 9.75 42.74 -0.65
N CYS A 13 10.56 43.17 -1.62
CA CYS A 13 11.53 44.25 -1.45
C CYS A 13 11.44 45.38 -2.48
N GLY A 14 10.63 45.23 -3.53
CA GLY A 14 10.44 46.19 -4.61
C GLY A 14 11.46 46.13 -5.76
N GLU A 15 12.48 45.27 -5.67
CA GLU A 15 13.55 45.16 -6.66
C GLU A 15 13.21 44.19 -7.82
N ALA A 16 13.88 44.37 -8.95
CA ALA A 16 13.64 43.58 -10.16
C ALA A 16 14.34 42.21 -10.11
N HIS A 17 13.73 41.24 -9.42
CA HIS A 17 14.17 39.85 -9.39
C HIS A 17 13.02 38.88 -9.09
N ARG A 18 13.26 37.57 -9.23
CA ARG A 18 12.29 36.53 -8.84
C ARG A 18 12.22 36.41 -7.30
N TYR A 19 11.07 36.02 -6.75
CA TYR A 19 10.90 35.81 -5.31
C TYR A 19 11.93 34.85 -4.69
N SER A 20 12.31 33.80 -5.43
CA SER A 20 13.33 32.84 -5.00
C SER A 20 14.75 33.41 -4.89
N GLN A 21 14.98 34.61 -5.41
CA GLN A 21 16.27 35.30 -5.44
C GLN A 21 16.26 36.56 -4.56
N CYS A 22 15.20 36.76 -3.76
CA CYS A 22 15.10 37.93 -2.88
C CYS A 22 16.12 37.86 -1.74
N GLU A 23 17.07 38.79 -1.71
CA GLU A 23 18.07 38.87 -0.65
C GLU A 23 17.46 39.22 0.72
N CYS A 24 16.31 39.93 0.74
CA CYS A 24 15.61 40.26 1.98
C CYS A 24 15.02 39.03 2.68
N VAL A 25 14.68 37.97 1.92
CA VAL A 25 14.12 36.72 2.46
C VAL A 25 14.79 35.54 1.76
N PRO A 26 16.03 35.18 2.17
CA PRO A 26 16.75 34.09 1.54
C PRO A 26 16.08 32.75 1.83
N PHE A 27 15.87 31.95 0.79
CA PHE A 27 15.35 30.59 0.94
C PHE A 27 16.45 29.67 1.49
N THR A 28 16.49 29.53 2.82
CA THR A 28 17.58 28.79 3.51
C THR A 28 17.21 27.36 3.86
N LYS A 29 15.92 27.05 4.02
CA LYS A 29 15.46 25.73 4.46
C LYS A 29 14.16 25.36 3.75
N HIS A 30 14.13 24.13 3.23
CA HIS A 30 12.92 23.46 2.78
C HIS A 30 12.55 22.38 3.80
N ILE A 31 11.30 22.37 4.25
CA ILE A 31 10.76 21.28 5.06
C ILE A 31 10.07 20.32 4.09
N PRO A 32 10.65 19.13 3.82
CA PRO A 32 10.02 18.17 2.92
C PRO A 32 8.77 17.56 3.56
N ASP A 33 7.85 17.11 2.71
CA ASP A 33 6.68 16.36 3.15
C ASP A 33 7.08 15.06 3.86
N LYS A 34 6.28 14.67 4.86
CA LYS A 34 6.46 13.38 5.52
C LYS A 34 6.04 12.27 4.56
N VAL A 35 6.93 11.30 4.34
CA VAL A 35 6.57 10.08 3.61
C VAL A 35 5.53 9.31 4.43
N ALA A 36 4.33 9.15 3.88
CA ALA A 36 3.28 8.33 4.44
C ALA A 36 3.40 6.89 3.95
N LEU A 37 3.25 5.92 4.85
CA LEU A 37 3.17 4.52 4.48
C LEU A 37 1.80 4.22 3.85
N THR A 38 1.76 3.22 2.98
CA THR A 38 0.51 2.60 2.53
C THR A 38 -0.22 1.97 3.72
N ARG A 39 -1.55 1.80 3.63
CA ARG A 39 -2.33 1.15 4.70
C ARG A 39 -1.78 -0.24 5.00
N ALA A 40 -1.51 -1.03 3.97
CA ALA A 40 -1.01 -2.39 4.11
C ALA A 40 0.31 -2.41 4.91
N ARG A 41 1.25 -1.53 4.58
CA ARG A 41 2.53 -1.40 5.32
C ARG A 41 2.36 -0.87 6.73
N ALA A 42 1.46 0.09 6.93
CA ALA A 42 1.19 0.66 8.24
C ALA A 42 0.52 -0.34 9.20
N THR A 43 -0.21 -1.33 8.68
CA THR A 43 -0.88 -2.37 9.47
C THR A 43 -0.01 -3.59 9.77
N LEU A 44 1.26 -3.61 9.35
CA LEU A 44 2.16 -4.75 9.53
C LEU A 44 2.49 -4.97 11.02
N PRO A 45 2.20 -6.14 11.60
CA PRO A 45 2.54 -6.45 12.98
C PRO A 45 4.04 -6.59 13.19
N GLU A 46 4.55 -6.22 14.36
CA GLU A 46 5.98 -6.29 14.70
C GLU A 46 6.57 -7.71 14.66
N VAL A 47 5.72 -8.73 14.83
CA VAL A 47 6.11 -10.15 14.80
C VAL A 47 6.50 -10.64 13.40
N VAL A 48 6.25 -9.85 12.35
CA VAL A 48 6.60 -10.14 10.97
C VAL A 48 7.33 -8.98 10.30
N ASN A 49 7.98 -9.25 9.18
CA ASN A 49 8.67 -8.26 8.37
C ASN A 49 8.44 -8.54 6.87
N ILE A 50 8.35 -7.47 6.07
CA ILE A 50 8.30 -7.57 4.60
C ILE A 50 9.73 -7.55 4.06
N ARG A 51 10.10 -8.60 3.33
CA ARG A 51 11.37 -8.68 2.59
C ARG A 51 11.13 -8.56 1.10
N THR A 52 11.94 -7.75 0.43
CA THR A 52 11.98 -7.70 -1.04
C THR A 52 12.88 -8.81 -1.55
N MET A 53 12.33 -9.65 -2.43
CA MET A 53 13.04 -10.76 -3.07
C MET A 53 13.78 -10.29 -4.32
N ALA A 54 14.67 -11.13 -4.85
CA ALA A 54 15.50 -10.80 -6.01
C ALA A 54 14.69 -10.55 -7.30
N ASP A 55 13.50 -11.13 -7.40
CA ASP A 55 12.54 -10.93 -8.50
C ASP A 55 11.65 -9.68 -8.33
N GLY A 56 11.87 -8.91 -7.25
CA GLY A 56 11.08 -7.72 -6.92
C GLY A 56 9.77 -8.03 -6.20
N THR A 57 9.44 -9.30 -5.94
CA THR A 57 8.27 -9.68 -5.14
C THR A 57 8.52 -9.42 -3.66
N TYR A 58 7.43 -9.38 -2.89
CA TYR A 58 7.49 -9.30 -1.44
C TYR A 58 7.28 -10.66 -0.81
N ALA A 59 7.96 -10.91 0.31
CA ALA A 59 7.73 -12.06 1.16
C ALA A 59 7.58 -11.61 2.61
N ILE A 60 6.62 -12.20 3.31
CA ILE A 60 6.48 -12.06 4.75
C ILE A 60 7.38 -13.07 5.46
N CYS A 61 8.21 -12.59 6.37
CA CYS A 61 9.03 -13.41 7.25
C CYS A 61 8.66 -13.15 8.71
N ALA A 62 8.51 -14.22 9.49
CA ALA A 62 8.33 -14.10 10.93
C ALA A 62 9.65 -13.67 11.61
N ASN A 63 9.58 -12.65 12.46
CA ASN A 63 10.70 -12.22 13.29
C ASN A 63 10.80 -13.06 14.58
N THR A 64 9.68 -13.64 15.00
CA THR A 64 9.55 -14.48 16.19
C THR A 64 8.82 -15.77 15.84
N PHE A 65 8.90 -16.78 16.70
CA PHE A 65 8.13 -18.01 16.53
C PHE A 65 6.62 -17.72 16.54
N ILE A 66 5.89 -18.22 15.55
CA ILE A 66 4.43 -18.18 15.47
C ILE A 66 3.92 -19.60 15.68
N GLY A 67 3.15 -19.80 16.76
CA GLY A 67 2.62 -21.12 17.11
C GLY A 67 1.58 -21.62 16.11
N LYS A 68 1.48 -22.95 15.96
CA LYS A 68 0.40 -23.57 15.17
C LYS A 68 -0.97 -23.17 15.74
N GLY A 69 -1.91 -22.88 14.84
CA GLY A 69 -3.26 -22.43 15.22
C GLY A 69 -3.37 -20.91 15.47
N THR A 70 -2.29 -20.14 15.31
CA THR A 70 -2.37 -18.67 15.34
C THR A 70 -3.21 -18.17 14.17
N GLN A 71 -4.26 -17.40 14.47
CA GLN A 71 -5.11 -16.79 13.45
C GLN A 71 -4.50 -15.47 12.97
N LEU A 72 -4.53 -15.26 11.65
CA LEU A 72 -4.15 -14.02 10.98
C LEU A 72 -5.41 -13.46 10.32
N GLY A 73 -5.89 -12.29 10.74
CA GLY A 73 -7.01 -11.66 10.05
C GLY A 73 -7.98 -10.86 10.92
N PRO A 74 -9.12 -10.46 10.33
CA PRO A 74 -9.53 -10.78 8.95
C PRO A 74 -8.64 -10.11 7.88
N LEU A 75 -8.61 -10.67 6.66
CA LEU A 75 -8.10 -9.93 5.50
C LEU A 75 -9.04 -8.76 5.22
N GLU A 76 -8.49 -7.55 5.26
CA GLU A 76 -9.21 -6.34 4.88
C GLU A 76 -8.81 -5.96 3.46
N ALA A 77 -9.79 -5.94 2.56
CA ALA A 77 -9.66 -5.52 1.17
C ALA A 77 -11.03 -5.06 0.65
N ARG A 78 -11.05 -4.33 -0.46
CA ARG A 78 -12.31 -4.00 -1.15
C ARG A 78 -12.92 -5.25 -1.77
N THR A 79 -14.24 -5.29 -1.89
CA THR A 79 -14.95 -6.36 -2.59
C THR A 79 -15.31 -5.93 -4.01
N LEU A 80 -15.11 -6.82 -4.98
CA LEU A 80 -15.47 -6.64 -6.39
C LEU A 80 -16.46 -7.72 -6.85
N LEU A 81 -17.35 -7.35 -7.77
CA LEU A 81 -18.26 -8.32 -8.41
C LEU A 81 -17.53 -9.21 -9.42
N THR A 82 -16.47 -8.69 -10.04
CA THR A 82 -15.65 -9.40 -11.03
C THR A 82 -14.20 -9.46 -10.58
N LEU A 83 -13.50 -10.52 -10.96
CA LEU A 83 -12.08 -10.67 -10.63
C LEU A 83 -11.26 -9.61 -11.35
N ASN A 84 -10.45 -8.87 -10.58
CA ASN A 84 -9.42 -7.99 -11.13
C ASN A 84 -8.34 -8.86 -11.83
N PRO A 85 -8.08 -8.66 -13.13
CA PRO A 85 -7.20 -9.54 -13.92
C PRO A 85 -5.72 -9.50 -13.49
N ILE A 86 -5.30 -8.50 -12.70
CA ILE A 86 -3.93 -8.40 -12.17
C ILE A 86 -3.72 -9.36 -10.99
N ILE A 87 -4.79 -9.80 -10.33
CA ILE A 87 -4.71 -10.67 -9.15
C ILE A 87 -4.37 -12.10 -9.57
N THR A 88 -3.22 -12.59 -9.11
CA THR A 88 -2.72 -13.94 -9.41
C THR A 88 -3.27 -15.01 -8.48
N PHE A 89 -3.76 -14.63 -7.30
CA PHE A 89 -4.39 -15.53 -6.33
C PHE A 89 -5.78 -15.03 -5.93
N PRO A 90 -6.83 -15.43 -6.69
CA PRO A 90 -8.19 -14.96 -6.46
C PRO A 90 -8.75 -15.45 -5.13
N LEU A 91 -9.13 -14.53 -4.25
CA LEU A 91 -9.89 -14.82 -3.04
C LEU A 91 -11.35 -14.48 -3.26
N LYS A 92 -12.22 -15.50 -3.24
CA LYS A 92 -13.67 -15.35 -3.40
C LYS A 92 -14.36 -15.55 -2.05
N LEU A 93 -15.20 -14.58 -1.69
CA LEU A 93 -16.18 -14.69 -0.63
C LEU A 93 -17.47 -15.25 -1.21
N PHE A 94 -17.95 -16.35 -0.64
CA PHE A 94 -19.20 -16.99 -1.01
C PHE A 94 -20.32 -16.50 -0.09
N SER A 95 -21.53 -16.39 -0.63
CA SER A 95 -22.72 -16.14 0.19
C SER A 95 -22.87 -17.23 1.25
N THR A 96 -23.30 -16.86 2.46
CA THR A 96 -23.62 -17.82 3.52
C THR A 96 -25.01 -18.44 3.33
N ASN A 97 -25.79 -17.93 2.39
CA ASN A 97 -27.05 -18.54 1.99
C ASN A 97 -26.76 -19.62 0.93
N GLU A 98 -27.00 -20.89 1.26
CA GLU A 98 -26.78 -22.01 0.34
C GLU A 98 -27.61 -21.93 -0.95
N GLU A 99 -28.72 -21.19 -0.95
CA GLU A 99 -29.55 -20.96 -2.13
C GLU A 99 -29.00 -19.83 -3.02
N ASP A 100 -28.10 -18.99 -2.49
CA ASP A 100 -27.48 -17.88 -3.19
C ASP A 100 -26.06 -18.23 -3.64
N LEU A 101 -25.91 -18.55 -4.93
CA LEU A 101 -24.60 -18.83 -5.53
C LEU A 101 -23.77 -17.57 -5.81
N SER A 102 -24.22 -16.40 -5.35
CA SER A 102 -23.48 -15.16 -5.49
C SER A 102 -22.20 -15.16 -4.65
N GLY A 103 -21.28 -14.26 -5.01
CA GLY A 103 -20.06 -14.06 -4.27
C GLY A 103 -19.28 -12.87 -4.78
N TYR A 104 -18.34 -12.43 -3.97
CA TYR A 104 -17.49 -11.27 -4.24
C TYR A 104 -16.04 -11.70 -4.28
N TYR A 105 -15.23 -11.05 -5.11
CA TYR A 105 -13.77 -11.19 -5.09
C TYR A 105 -13.17 -10.13 -4.18
N LEU A 106 -12.12 -10.48 -3.43
CA LEU A 106 -11.33 -9.50 -2.70
C LEU A 106 -10.28 -8.87 -3.61
N ASP A 107 -10.25 -7.53 -3.67
CA ASP A 107 -9.30 -6.76 -4.45
C ASP A 107 -8.01 -6.54 -3.65
N THR A 108 -7.06 -7.44 -3.82
CA THR A 108 -5.76 -7.42 -3.13
C THR A 108 -4.67 -6.67 -3.90
N ALA A 109 -5.02 -5.90 -4.94
CA ALA A 109 -4.06 -5.25 -5.82
C ALA A 109 -3.54 -3.90 -5.28
N ASP A 110 -4.23 -3.28 -4.33
CA ASP A 110 -3.98 -1.90 -3.88
C ASP A 110 -3.56 -1.85 -2.40
N GLU A 111 -2.27 -1.62 -2.14
CA GLU A 111 -1.71 -1.49 -0.79
C GLU A 111 -2.37 -0.38 0.04
N TYR A 112 -2.99 0.63 -0.57
CA TYR A 112 -3.65 1.72 0.18
C TYR A 112 -5.02 1.32 0.72
N CYS A 113 -5.63 0.27 0.18
CA CYS A 113 -6.96 -0.19 0.59
C CYS A 113 -6.97 -1.58 1.21
N CYS A 114 -5.80 -2.18 1.43
CA CYS A 114 -5.67 -3.47 2.07
C CYS A 114 -4.90 -3.39 3.39
N ASN A 115 -5.00 -4.44 4.21
CA ASN A 115 -4.08 -4.67 5.32
C ASN A 115 -2.89 -5.54 4.90
N TRP A 116 -1.92 -5.71 5.81
CA TRP A 116 -0.63 -6.37 5.56
C TRP A 116 -0.72 -7.82 5.04
N ILE A 117 -1.87 -8.49 5.20
CA ILE A 117 -2.06 -9.90 4.80
C ILE A 117 -1.87 -10.08 3.29
N ILE A 118 -2.08 -9.04 2.47
CA ILE A 118 -1.84 -9.09 1.02
C ILE A 118 -0.38 -9.37 0.64
N PHE A 119 0.57 -9.20 1.56
CA PHE A 119 1.97 -9.52 1.33
C PHE A 119 2.32 -11.00 1.58
N ILE A 120 1.37 -11.81 2.09
CA ILE A 120 1.58 -13.24 2.25
C ILE A 120 1.43 -13.91 0.88
N SER A 121 2.55 -14.41 0.36
CA SER A 121 2.57 -15.10 -0.94
C SER A 121 1.91 -16.48 -0.86
N PRO A 122 1.16 -16.90 -1.90
CA PRO A 122 0.67 -18.27 -2.00
C PRO A 122 1.83 -19.26 -2.07
N ALA A 123 1.74 -20.33 -1.26
CA ALA A 123 2.65 -21.46 -1.36
C ALA A 123 2.51 -22.12 -2.74
N GLN A 124 3.64 -22.46 -3.38
CA GLN A 124 3.67 -23.20 -4.64
C GLN A 124 3.68 -24.72 -4.39
N HIS A 125 4.11 -25.15 -3.21
CA HIS A 125 4.23 -26.55 -2.83
C HIS A 125 3.69 -26.80 -1.40
N ALA A 126 3.28 -28.03 -1.12
CA ALA A 126 2.73 -28.39 0.20
C ALA A 126 3.80 -28.35 1.31
N GLU A 127 5.07 -28.59 0.96
CA GLU A 127 6.18 -28.66 1.89
C GLU A 127 6.55 -27.30 2.49
N GLU A 128 6.29 -26.21 1.75
CA GLU A 128 6.52 -24.83 2.20
C GLU A 128 5.27 -24.17 2.79
N GLN A 129 4.10 -24.81 2.64
CA GLN A 129 2.84 -24.28 3.14
C GLN A 129 2.81 -24.28 4.68
N ASN A 130 2.65 -23.09 5.26
CA ASN A 130 2.57 -22.90 6.72
C ASN A 130 1.35 -22.07 7.15
N VAL A 131 0.54 -21.58 6.21
CA VAL A 131 -0.71 -20.83 6.43
C VAL A 131 -1.82 -21.45 5.59
N ILE A 132 -3.03 -21.45 6.13
CA ILE A 132 -4.26 -21.86 5.44
C ILE A 132 -5.21 -20.66 5.43
N CYS A 133 -5.73 -20.32 4.26
CA CYS A 133 -6.76 -19.30 4.08
C CYS A 133 -8.13 -19.98 4.02
N PHE A 134 -9.09 -19.47 4.78
CA PHE A 134 -10.46 -19.97 4.80
C PHE A 134 -11.45 -18.83 5.09
N GLN A 135 -12.68 -18.98 4.60
CA GLN A 135 -13.79 -18.11 4.95
C GLN A 135 -14.37 -18.56 6.29
N VAL A 136 -14.62 -17.60 7.19
CA VAL A 136 -15.29 -17.83 8.47
C VAL A 136 -16.72 -17.33 8.35
N GLU A 137 -17.69 -18.19 8.68
CA GLU A 137 -19.05 -17.75 8.96
C GLU A 137 -19.09 -17.14 10.36
N LEU A 138 -19.59 -15.92 10.48
CA LEU A 138 -19.85 -15.26 11.76
C LEU A 138 -21.28 -15.54 12.23
#